data_AF-A0A2Z5ENX2-F1
#
_entry.id   AF-A0A2Z5ENX2-F1
#
_cell.length_a   1.000
_cell.length_b   1.000
_cell.length_c   1.000
_cell.angle_alpha   90.00
_cell.angle_beta   90.00
_cell.angle_gamma   90.00
#
_symmetry.space_group_name_H-M   'P 1'
#
loop_
_entity.id
_entity.type
_entity.pdbx_description
1 polymer ?
#
loop_
_entity_poly.entity_id
_entity_poly.type
_entity_poly.pdbx_seq_one_letter_code
_entity_poly.pdbx_strand_id
1 'polypeptide(L)' 'VLSVLVALMAGKAEIKYDTEVIQPLEIAQFIQDLGFEAAVMEDYAGSDGNIELT' A
#
# COMPACT_ATOMS: atom_id res chain seq x y z
N VAL A 1 8.61 -4.14 5.94
CA VAL A 1 8.28 -2.99 5.07
C VAL A 1 9.58 -2.29 4.73
N LEU A 2 9.90 -2.13 3.45
CA LEU A 2 11.18 -1.57 3.02
C LEU A 2 11.11 -0.04 3.02
N SER A 3 10.03 0.53 2.47
CA SER A 3 9.75 1.97 2.48
C SER A 3 8.25 2.23 2.34
N VAL A 4 7.76 3.28 3.01
CA VAL A 4 6.37 3.76 2.89
C VAL A 4 6.42 5.24 2.50
N LEU A 5 5.82 5.58 1.36
CA LEU A 5 5.67 6.94 0.88
C LEU A 5 4.19 7.28 0.86
N VAL A 6 3.78 8.27 1.66
CA VAL A 6 2.37 8.70 1.71
C VAL A 6 2.27 10.12 1.19
N ALA A 7 1.63 10.28 0.04
CA ALA A 7 1.28 11.57 -0.53
C ALA A 7 -0.09 12.02 -0.01
N LEU A 8 -0.12 12.49 1.24
CA LEU A 8 -1.33 12.94 1.94
C LEU A 8 -2.11 14.01 1.17
N MET A 9 -1.41 14.92 0.49
CA MET A 9 -2.05 15.99 -0.30
C MET A 9 -2.76 15.48 -1.55
N ALA A 10 -2.37 14.30 -2.04
CA ALA A 10 -2.90 13.66 -3.24
C ALA A 10 -3.85 12.50 -2.93
N GLY A 11 -4.01 12.13 -1.65
CA GLY A 11 -4.79 10.96 -1.24
C GLY A 11 -4.22 9.65 -1.77
N LYS A 12 -2.89 9.57 -1.95
CA LYS A 12 -2.24 8.37 -2.52
C LYS A 12 -1.09 7.92 -1.64
N ALA A 13 -0.86 6.62 -1.57
CA ALA A 13 0.30 6.04 -0.91
C ALA A 13 0.99 5.03 -1.81
N GLU A 14 2.31 5.11 -1.87
CA GLU A 14 3.18 4.15 -2.55
C GLU A 14 3.98 3.40 -1.49
N ILE A 15 3.86 2.08 -1.45
CA ILE A 15 4.53 1.26 -0.44
C ILE A 15 5.38 0.22 -1.15
N LYS A 16 6.65 0.17 -0.76
CA LYS A 16 7.58 -0.85 -1.19
C LYS A 16 7.67 -1.93 -0.13
N TYR A 17 7.23 -3.13 -0.48
CA TYR A 17 7.11 -4.27 0.42
C TYR A 17 7.54 -5.55 -0.30
N ASP A 18 7.76 -6.57 0.52
CA ASP A 18 8.14 -7.87 0.05
C ASP A 18 6.88 -8.74 -0.07
N THR A 19 6.57 -9.20 -1.28
CA THR A 19 5.34 -9.95 -1.58
C THR A 19 5.33 -11.35 -0.95
N GLU A 20 6.49 -11.87 -0.56
CA GLU A 20 6.63 -13.15 0.14
C GLU A 20 6.35 -12.99 1.65
N VAL A 21 6.46 -11.77 2.18
CA VAL A 21 6.33 -11.48 3.61
C VAL A 21 4.96 -10.88 3.97
N ILE A 22 4.42 -9.99 3.13
CA ILE A 22 3.15 -9.30 3.42
C ILE A 22 2.34 -9.12 2.14
N GLN A 23 1.02 -9.25 2.25
CA GLN A 23 0.11 -9.09 1.12
C GLN A 23 -0.34 -7.62 0.99
N PRO A 24 -0.64 -7.16 -0.23
CA PRO A 24 -1.11 -5.78 -0.47
C PRO A 24 -2.35 -5.45 0.37
N LEU A 25 -3.26 -6.41 0.51
CA LEU A 25 -4.49 -6.27 1.27
C LEU A 25 -4.24 -6.01 2.76
N GLU A 26 -3.26 -6.69 3.34
CA GLU A 26 -2.87 -6.50 4.74
C GLU A 26 -2.36 -5.07 4.96
N ILE A 27 -1.63 -4.50 4.00
CA ILE A 27 -1.12 -3.14 4.09
C ILE A 27 -2.28 -2.13 4.07
N ALA A 28 -3.27 -2.32 3.19
CA ALA A 28 -4.47 -1.49 3.18
C ALA A 28 -5.28 -1.61 4.48
N GLN A 29 -5.37 -2.82 5.06
CA GLN A 29 -6.00 -3.04 6.38
C GLN A 29 -5.26 -2.31 7.51
N PHE A 30 -3.92 -2.35 7.52
CA PHE A 30 -3.14 -1.60 8.52
C PHE A 30 -3.39 -0.10 8.44
N ILE A 31 -3.52 0.45 7.24
CA ILE A 31 -3.77 1.89 7.07
C ILE A 31 -5.19 2.25 7.51
N GLN A 32 -6.16 1.38 7.26
CA GLN A 32 -7.53 1.49 7.79
C GLN A 32 -7.57 1.43 9.33
N ASP A 33 -6.80 0.53 9.94
CA ASP A 33 -6.69 0.43 11.40
C ASP A 33 -6.07 1.69 12.04
N LEU A 34 -5.16 2.36 11.31
CA LEU A 34 -4.61 3.66 11.70
C LEU A 34 -5.63 4.81 11.58
N GLY A 35 -6.82 4.55 11.02
CA GLY A 35 -7.90 5.54 10.85
C GLY A 35 -7.87 6.27 9.51
N PHE A 36 -7.16 5.75 8.50
CA PHE A 36 -7.11 6.31 7.16
C PHE A 36 -7.80 5.36 6.16
N GLU A 37 -8.69 5.88 5.33
CA GLU A 37 -9.22 5.10 4.21
C GLU A 37 -8.08 4.79 3.23
N ALA A 38 -7.89 3.50 2.95
CA ALA A 38 -6.91 3.02 2.00
C ALA A 38 -7.44 1.79 1.27
N ALA A 39 -7.41 1.84 -0.06
CA ALA A 39 -7.78 0.74 -0.92
C ALA A 39 -6.65 0.40 -1.90
N VAL A 40 -6.38 -0.90 -2.08
CA VAL A 40 -5.41 -1.38 -3.08
C VAL A 40 -5.99 -1.14 -4.46
N MET A 41 -5.24 -0.46 -5.33
CA MET A 41 -5.67 -0.28 -6.72
C MET A 41 -5.52 -1.59 -7.50
N GLU A 42 -6.51 -1.91 -8.35
CA GLU A 42 -6.58 -3.18 -9.10
C GLU A 42 -5.43 -3.36 -10.12
N ASP A 43 -4.73 -2.28 -10.50
CA ASP A 43 -3.56 -2.30 -11.39
C ASP A 43 -2.26 -2.71 -10.67
N TYR A 44 -2.39 -3.51 -9.60
CA TYR A 44 -1.25 -4.07 -8.90
C TYR A 44 -0.58 -5.15 -9.75
N ALA A 45 0.36 -4.73 -10.61
CA ALA A 45 1.29 -5.62 -11.27
C ALA A 45 2.32 -6.11 -10.23
N GLY A 46 1.96 -7.12 -9.45
CA GLY A 46 2.70 -7.66 -8.30
C GLY A 46 4.06 -8.31 -8.59
N SER A 47 4.83 -7.75 -9.51
CA SER A 47 6.12 -8.25 -9.95
C SER A 47 7.32 -7.47 -9.37
N ASP A 48 7.15 -6.24 -8.84
CA ASP A 48 8.26 -5.42 -8.31
C ASP A 48 8.16 -5.08 -6.79
N GLY A 49 7.14 -5.58 -6.09
CA GLY A 49 6.97 -5.31 -4.65
C GLY A 49 6.57 -3.86 -4.32
N ASN A 50 5.90 -3.19 -5.26
CA ASN A 50 5.37 -1.83 -5.15
C ASN A 50 3.84 -1.85 -5.17
N ILE A 51 3.18 -1.40 -4.10
CA ILE A 51 1.73 -1.11 -4.13
C ILE A 51 1.47 0.37 -4.22
N GLU A 52 0.40 0.70 -4.94
CA GLU A 52 -0.24 1.99 -4.91
C GLU A 52 -1.61 1.85 -4.23
N LEU A 53 -1.87 2.73 -3.27
CA LEU A 53 -3.12 2.82 -2.53
C LEU A 53 -3.75 4.19 -2.78
N THR A 54 -5.08 4.22 -2.80
CA THR A 54 -5.91 5.44 -2.85
C THR A 54 -6.85 5.54 -1.66
#